data_AF-A0A932IGG9-F1
#
_entry.id   AF-A0A932IGG9-F1
#
_cell.length_a   1.000
_cell.length_b   1.000
_cell.length_c   1.000
_cell.angle_alpha   90.00
_cell.angle_beta   90.00
_cell.angle_gamma   90.00
#
_symmetry.space_group_name_H-M   'P 1'
#
loop_
_entity.id
_entity.type
_entity.pdbx_description
1 polymer ?
#
loop_
_entity_poly.entity_id
_entity_poly.type
_entity_poly.pdbx_seq_one_letter_code
_entity_poly.pdbx_strand_id
1 'polypeptide(L)'
;MLSLLTMLLAAPPEIAAARVEGSLEATLVRATGQHGTALAAQAARLLGWRGDVVRNVHRGDELRVAWRPGEAPELVAVVYHGAELSLTAYLYSGDDGIGRFY
;
A
#
# COMPACT_ATOMS: atom_id res chain seq x y z
N MET A 1 -10.95 39.95 7.70
CA MET A 1 -11.22 39.22 6.44
C MET A 1 -10.92 37.75 6.69
N LEU A 2 -11.93 36.90 6.53
CA LEU A 2 -11.92 35.46 6.82
C LEU A 2 -10.85 34.72 6.01
N SER A 3 -9.92 34.05 6.70
CA SER A 3 -9.15 32.93 6.15
C SER A 3 -10.08 31.72 6.00
N LEU A 4 -10.71 31.60 4.84
CA LEU A 4 -11.55 30.46 4.47
C LEU A 4 -10.66 29.29 4.04
N LEU A 5 -10.27 28.50 5.04
CA LEU A 5 -10.37 27.04 5.07
C LEU A 5 -10.26 26.34 3.70
N THR A 6 -9.04 26.23 3.17
CA THR A 6 -8.73 25.21 2.16
C THR A 6 -8.62 23.86 2.87
N MET A 7 -9.75 23.32 3.36
CA MET A 7 -9.84 21.88 3.56
C MET A 7 -9.85 21.26 2.17
N LEU A 8 -8.64 20.98 1.65
CA LEU A 8 -8.47 19.97 0.61
C LEU A 8 -9.13 18.70 1.14
N LEU A 9 -10.32 18.36 0.65
CA LEU A 9 -10.83 17.00 0.75
C LEU A 9 -9.86 16.15 -0.04
N ALA A 10 -8.86 15.57 0.63
CA ALA A 10 -8.11 14.46 0.07
C ALA A 10 -9.13 13.42 -0.37
N ALA A 11 -9.03 12.97 -1.63
CA ALA A 11 -9.92 11.93 -2.13
C ALA A 11 -9.89 10.75 -1.15
N PRO A 12 -11.05 10.13 -0.86
CA PRO A 12 -11.08 8.98 0.04
C PRO A 12 -10.14 7.90 -0.51
N PRO A 13 -9.44 7.16 0.36
CA PRO A 13 -8.55 6.11 -0.11
C PRO A 13 -9.36 5.03 -0.83
N GLU A 14 -8.82 4.57 -1.96
CA GLU A 14 -9.29 3.40 -2.68
C GLU A 14 -8.72 2.13 -2.04
N ILE A 15 -9.44 1.01 -2.17
CA ILE A 15 -9.10 -0.26 -1.53
C ILE A 15 -9.19 -1.39 -2.55
N ALA A 16 -8.21 -2.29 -2.52
CA ALA A 16 -8.21 -3.52 -3.29
C ALA A 16 -7.77 -4.69 -2.43
N ALA A 17 -8.39 -5.84 -2.67
CA ALA A 17 -8.00 -7.12 -2.11
C ALA A 17 -7.67 -8.09 -3.24
N ALA A 18 -6.57 -8.82 -3.12
CA ALA A 18 -6.10 -9.77 -4.11
C ALA A 18 -5.41 -10.95 -3.45
N ARG A 19 -5.32 -12.05 -4.20
CA ARG A 19 -4.43 -13.17 -3.88
C ARG A 19 -3.23 -13.12 -4.80
N VAL A 20 -2.05 -13.39 -4.26
CA VAL A 20 -0.82 -13.42 -5.04
C VAL A 20 -0.90 -14.57 -6.04
N GLU A 21 -0.83 -14.27 -7.33
CA GLU A 21 -0.90 -15.31 -8.38
C GLU A 21 0.46 -15.72 -8.93
N GLY A 22 1.42 -14.81 -8.93
CA GLY A 22 2.77 -15.05 -9.46
C GLY A 22 3.81 -14.10 -8.87
N SER A 23 3.56 -12.79 -8.93
CA SER A 23 4.36 -11.78 -8.24
C SER A 23 3.48 -10.70 -7.61
N LEU A 24 4.00 -9.99 -6.62
CA LEU A 24 3.34 -8.83 -6.00
C LEU A 24 2.97 -7.76 -7.05
N GLU A 25 3.90 -7.46 -7.96
CA GLU A 25 3.68 -6.47 -9.01
C GLU A 25 2.55 -6.87 -9.96
N ALA A 26 2.60 -8.07 -10.54
CA ALA A 26 1.55 -8.53 -11.45
C ALA A 26 0.18 -8.58 -10.77
N THR A 27 0.15 -8.97 -9.49
CA THR A 27 -1.05 -9.03 -8.67
C THR A 27 -1.65 -7.63 -8.49
N LEU A 28 -0.84 -6.63 -8.13
CA LEU A 28 -1.31 -5.27 -7.92
C LEU A 28 -1.64 -4.53 -9.22
N VAL A 29 -0.90 -4.76 -10.31
CA VAL A 29 -1.26 -4.23 -11.64
C VAL A 29 -2.64 -4.73 -12.07
N ARG A 30 -2.95 -6.01 -11.85
CA ARG A 30 -4.29 -6.53 -12.12
C ARG A 30 -5.36 -5.94 -11.19
N ALA A 31 -5.04 -5.76 -9.91
CA ALA A 31 -6.01 -5.33 -8.90
C ALA A 31 -6.31 -3.83 -8.92
N THR A 32 -5.33 -2.98 -9.26
CA THR A 32 -5.42 -1.52 -9.14
C THR A 32 -5.12 -0.79 -10.45
N GLY A 33 -4.98 -1.51 -11.56
CA GLY A 33 -4.72 -0.95 -12.88
C GLY A 33 -3.41 -0.15 -12.95
N GLN A 34 -3.50 1.08 -13.46
CA GLN A 34 -2.35 1.96 -13.70
C GLN A 34 -1.51 2.27 -12.44
N HIS A 35 -2.09 2.13 -11.24
CA HIS A 35 -1.39 2.39 -9.98
C HIS A 35 -0.56 1.20 -9.49
N GLY A 36 -0.75 0.01 -10.08
CA GLY A 36 -0.26 -1.24 -9.51
C GLY A 36 1.25 -1.34 -9.38
N THR A 37 2.01 -0.88 -10.38
CA THR A 37 3.48 -0.90 -10.33
C THR A 37 4.01 -0.03 -9.19
N ALA A 38 3.48 1.19 -9.03
CA ALA A 38 3.89 2.10 -7.96
C ALA A 38 3.51 1.58 -6.56
N LEU A 39 2.30 1.01 -6.42
CA LEU A 39 1.84 0.42 -5.17
C LEU A 39 2.63 -0.85 -4.81
N ALA A 40 3.02 -1.66 -5.80
CA ALA A 40 3.83 -2.85 -5.58
C ALA A 40 5.23 -2.52 -5.08
N ALA A 41 5.86 -1.49 -5.61
CA ALA A 41 7.16 -1.02 -5.12
C ALA A 41 7.09 -0.55 -3.65
N GLN A 42 6.02 0.17 -3.28
CA GLN A 42 5.78 0.60 -1.90
C GLN A 42 5.52 -0.58 -0.97
N ALA A 43 4.64 -1.51 -1.35
CA ALA A 43 4.34 -2.70 -0.57
C ALA A 43 5.56 -3.62 -0.39
N ALA A 44 6.35 -3.84 -1.45
CA ALA A 44 7.57 -4.63 -1.39
C ALA A 44 8.61 -4.02 -0.45
N ARG A 45 8.74 -2.68 -0.41
CA ARG A 45 9.63 -2.01 0.54
C ARG A 45 9.21 -2.26 1.99
N LEU A 46 7.91 -2.21 2.29
CA LEU A 46 7.39 -2.46 3.63
C LEU A 46 7.55 -3.93 4.05
N LEU A 47 7.29 -4.88 3.15
CA LEU A 47 7.52 -6.30 3.40
C LEU A 47 9.01 -6.60 3.60
N GLY A 48 9.89 -5.90 2.88
CA GLY A 48 11.34 -5.99 3.03
C GLY A 48 11.85 -5.64 4.43
N TRP A 49 11.11 -4.84 5.20
CA TRP A 49 11.45 -4.56 6.61
C TRP A 49 11.21 -5.77 7.53
N ARG A 50 10.36 -6.72 7.12
CA ARG A 50 10.03 -7.91 7.90
C ARG A 50 10.76 -9.16 7.45
N GLY A 51 11.27 -9.19 6.23
CA GLY A 51 12.03 -10.34 5.72
C GLY A 51 12.34 -10.24 4.23
N ASP A 52 12.95 -11.31 3.70
CA ASP A 52 13.25 -11.42 2.27
C ASP A 52 11.95 -11.66 1.49
N VAL A 53 11.45 -10.60 0.82
CA VAL A 53 10.21 -10.62 0.05
C VAL A 53 10.22 -11.69 -1.03
N VAL A 54 11.36 -11.90 -1.68
CA VAL A 54 11.47 -12.86 -2.80
C VAL A 54 11.29 -14.30 -2.29
N ARG A 55 11.75 -14.57 -1.07
CA ARG A 55 11.63 -15.89 -0.45
C ARG A 55 10.29 -16.12 0.22
N ASN A 56 9.69 -15.07 0.78
CA ASN A 56 8.56 -15.22 1.69
C ASN A 56 7.21 -14.99 1.02
N VAL A 57 7.18 -14.38 -0.18
CA VAL A 57 5.96 -14.13 -0.94
C VAL A 57 5.68 -15.27 -1.91
N HIS A 58 4.55 -15.94 -1.69
CA HIS A 58 4.14 -17.13 -2.38
C HIS A 58 2.79 -16.97 -3.07
N ARG A 59 2.55 -17.82 -4.07
CA ARG A 59 1.23 -17.92 -4.71
C ARG A 59 0.19 -18.35 -3.67
N GLY A 60 -0.93 -17.63 -3.65
CA GLY A 60 -2.06 -17.88 -2.74
C GLY A 60 -2.08 -16.97 -1.52
N ASP A 61 -0.98 -16.29 -1.21
CA ASP A 61 -0.92 -15.32 -0.13
C ASP A 61 -1.94 -14.20 -0.32
N GLU A 62 -2.47 -13.69 0.78
CA GLU A 62 -3.51 -12.66 0.75
C GLU A 62 -2.90 -11.27 0.89
N LEU A 63 -3.37 -10.34 0.07
CA LEU A 63 -2.93 -8.96 0.05
C LEU A 63 -4.14 -8.04 0.01
N ARG A 64 -4.16 -7.05 0.91
CA ARG A 64 -5.09 -5.92 0.89
C ARG A 64 -4.28 -4.64 0.92
N VAL A 65 -4.62 -3.71 0.05
CA VAL A 65 -3.99 -2.39 0.00
C VAL A 65 -5.05 -1.31 0.02
N ALA A 66 -4.74 -0.21 0.70
CA ALA A 66 -5.48 1.04 0.58
C ALA A 66 -4.53 2.13 0.09
N TRP A 67 -4.96 2.97 -0.84
CA TRP A 67 -4.12 4.03 -1.40
C TRP A 67 -4.91 5.31 -1.68
N ARG A 68 -4.22 6.46 -1.66
CA ARG A 68 -4.76 7.71 -2.20
C ARG A 68 -4.46 7.77 -3.70
N PRO A 69 -5.47 7.93 -4.57
CA PRO A 69 -5.25 8.04 -6.01
C PRO A 69 -4.58 9.37 -6.36
N GLY A 70 -3.78 9.35 -7.42
CA GLY A 70 -3.03 10.51 -7.91
C GLY A 70 -2.03 10.10 -9.00
N GLU A 71 -1.33 11.09 -9.58
CA GLU A 71 -0.23 10.84 -10.52
C GLU A 71 0.87 9.98 -9.87
N ALA A 72 1.15 10.26 -8.60
CA ALA A 72 1.96 9.42 -7.72
C ALA A 72 1.04 8.84 -6.62
N PRO A 73 0.48 7.62 -6.80
CA PRO A 73 -0.42 7.04 -5.81
C PRO A 73 0.34 6.73 -4.53
N GLU A 74 -0.26 7.06 -3.39
CA GLU A 74 0.34 6.89 -2.07
C GLU A 74 -0.33 5.73 -1.35
N LEU A 75 0.45 4.71 -0.99
CA LEU A 75 -0.03 3.62 -0.16
C LEU A 75 -0.31 4.15 1.25
N VAL A 76 -1.53 3.95 1.76
CA VAL A 76 -1.92 4.39 3.11
C VAL A 76 -2.14 3.23 4.08
N ALA A 77 -2.39 2.02 3.56
CA ALA A 77 -2.39 0.81 4.37
C ALA A 77 -2.03 -0.40 3.53
N VAL A 78 -1.39 -1.38 4.16
CA VAL A 78 -1.19 -2.72 3.60
C VAL A 78 -1.46 -3.78 4.67
N VAL A 79 -2.18 -4.81 4.28
CA VAL A 79 -2.34 -6.04 5.04
C VAL A 79 -1.89 -7.18 4.14
N TYR A 80 -0.93 -7.94 4.61
CA TYR A 80 -0.38 -9.09 3.91
C TYR A 80 -0.37 -10.30 4.85
N HIS A 81 -0.90 -11.41 4.37
CA HIS A 81 -0.92 -12.69 5.06
C HIS A 81 -0.34 -13.77 4.13
N GLY A 82 0.92 -14.10 4.39
CA GLY A 82 1.58 -15.26 3.81
C GLY A 82 1.84 -16.35 4.86
N ALA A 83 2.32 -17.50 4.39
CA ALA A 83 2.60 -18.65 5.26
C ALA A 83 3.75 -18.38 6.27
N GLU A 84 4.78 -17.64 5.84
CA GLU A 84 5.99 -17.39 6.64
C GLU A 84 6.04 -15.96 7.21
N LEU A 85 5.25 -15.06 6.64
CA LEU A 85 5.26 -13.64 6.97
C LEU A 85 3.85 -13.10 7.03
N SER A 86 3.56 -12.30 8.05
CA SER A 86 2.39 -11.44 8.10
C SER A 86 2.81 -10.01 8.38
N LEU A 87 2.18 -9.06 7.69
CA LEU A 87 2.40 -7.64 7.87
C LEU A 87 1.04 -6.93 7.88
N THR A 88 0.85 -6.05 8.85
CA THR A 88 -0.18 -5.03 8.82
C THR A 88 0.55 -3.72 9.06
N ALA A 89 0.38 -2.77 8.15
CA ALA A 89 1.03 -1.47 8.25
C ALA A 89 0.05 -0.36 7.85
N TYR A 90 0.03 0.71 8.64
CA TYR A 90 -0.79 1.90 8.39
C TYR A 90 0.08 3.13 8.30
N LEU A 91 -0.17 3.97 7.29
CA LEU A 91 0.46 5.27 7.17
C LEU A 91 -0.09 6.21 8.24
N TYR A 92 0.80 6.64 9.13
CA TYR A 92 0.56 7.69 10.10
C TYR A 92 1.35 8.93 9.67
N SER A 93 0.63 10.04 9.48
CA SER A 93 1.23 11.34 9.28
C SER A 93 1.39 12.01 10.64
N GLY A 94 2.63 12.14 11.11
CA GLY A 94 2.94 12.90 12.33
C GLY A 94 2.85 14.40 12.10
N ASP A 95 2.90 15.18 13.18
CA ASP A 95 2.87 16.65 13.14
C ASP A 95 4.05 17.27 12.37
N ASP A 96 5.10 16.48 12.13
CA ASP A 96 6.28 16.86 11.35
C ASP A 96 6.09 16.74 9.83
N GLY A 97 4.91 16.30 9.38
CA GLY A 97 4.62 16.07 7.96
C GLY A 97 5.32 14.86 7.36
N ILE A 98 6.01 14.05 8.18
CA ILE A 98 6.72 12.85 7.73
C ILE A 98 5.80 11.65 7.93
N GLY A 99 5.38 11.05 6.81
CA GLY A 99 4.62 9.80 6.80
C GLY A 99 5.47 8.63 7.29
N ARG A 100 4.96 7.90 8.29
CA ARG A 100 5.59 6.69 8.85
C ARG A 100 4.60 5.55 8.84
N PHE A 101 5.08 4.34 8.55
CA PHE A 101 4.28 3.13 8.68
C PHE A 101 4.52 2.49 10.04
N TYR A 102 3.42 2.11 10.72
CA TYR A 102 3.42 1.37 11.98
C TYR A 102 2.72 0.03 11.82
#